data_AF-A0A3B0UWP6-F1
#
_entry.id   AF-A0A3B0UWP6-F1
#
_cell.length_a   1.000
_cell.length_b   1.000
_cell.length_c   1.000
_cell.angle_alpha   90.00
_cell.angle_beta   90.00
_cell.angle_gamma   90.00
#
_symmetry.space_group_name_H-M   'P 1'
#
loop_
_entity.id
_entity.type
_entity.pdbx_description
1 polymer ?
#
loop_
_entity_poly.entity_id
_entity_poly.type
_entity_poly.pdbx_seq_one_letter_code
_entity_poly.pdbx_strand_id
1 'polypeptide(L)'
;MLFINKLQRLYQNIKMAKELTSRSENYSQWYNDLVVKAGLAENSAVRGSMVIKPYGYAIWEKMQRILDDKFKETGHENAYFPLFIPKSFFSKEASHVEGFAKECAVVTHYRLKSDGKGGVMVDPDAKLEEELIVRPTSETIIWDTYRKWVQSYRDLPLLINQWANVVRWEM
;
A
#
# COMPACT_ATOMS: atom_id res chain seq x y z
N MET A 1 18.41 41.72 1.47
CA MET A 1 18.42 40.29 1.87
C MET A 1 17.32 39.47 1.18
N LEU A 2 16.05 39.94 1.13
CA LEU A 2 14.94 39.23 0.45
C LEU A 2 15.11 39.02 -1.07
N PHE A 3 15.73 39.98 -1.79
CA PHE A 3 15.87 39.91 -3.24
C PHE A 3 16.90 38.86 -3.71
N ILE A 4 18.01 38.73 -2.96
CA ILE A 4 19.08 37.76 -3.23
C ILE A 4 18.55 36.33 -3.04
N ASN A 5 17.81 36.06 -1.96
CA ASN A 5 17.20 34.75 -1.73
C ASN A 5 16.20 34.35 -2.83
N LYS A 6 15.46 35.30 -3.40
CA LYS A 6 14.50 35.04 -4.48
C LYS A 6 15.21 34.67 -5.79
N LEU A 7 16.27 35.40 -6.13
CA LEU A 7 17.13 35.11 -7.30
C LEU A 7 17.86 33.77 -7.17
N GLN A 8 18.37 33.45 -5.98
CA GLN A 8 19.08 32.20 -5.73
C GLN A 8 18.14 30.99 -5.84
N ARG A 9 16.90 31.14 -5.36
CA ARG A 9 15.83 30.13 -5.52
C ARG A 9 15.40 30.00 -6.98
N LEU A 10 15.31 31.11 -7.72
CA LEU A 10 15.01 31.10 -9.15
C LEU A 10 16.11 30.39 -9.95
N TYR A 11 17.38 30.66 -9.63
CA TYR A 11 18.53 30.02 -10.27
C TYR A 11 18.56 28.51 -9.99
N GLN A 12 18.29 28.09 -8.75
CA GLN A 12 18.15 26.66 -8.41
C GLN A 12 16.98 26.00 -9.16
N ASN A 13 15.83 26.67 -9.26
CA ASN A 13 14.69 26.16 -10.02
C ASN A 13 15.01 26.04 -11.52
N ILE A 14 15.70 27.02 -12.11
CA ILE A 14 16.13 26.99 -13.52
C ILE A 14 17.15 25.86 -13.75
N LYS A 15 18.07 25.65 -12.80
CA LYS A 15 19.06 24.57 -12.86
C LYS A 15 18.38 23.21 -12.79
N MET A 16 17.46 23.00 -11.85
CA MET A 16 16.67 21.77 -11.76
C MET A 16 15.84 21.52 -13.02
N ALA A 17 15.18 22.55 -13.57
CA ALA A 17 14.38 22.44 -14.78
C ALA A 17 15.21 22.04 -16.02
N LYS A 18 16.47 22.47 -16.10
CA LYS A 18 17.40 22.07 -17.17
C LYS A 18 17.89 20.63 -17.06
N GLU A 19 17.80 20.02 -15.88
CA GLU A 19 18.22 18.63 -15.66
C GLU A 19 17.08 17.61 -15.78
N LEU A 20 15.84 18.05 -16.02
CA LEU A 20 14.68 17.17 -16.18
C LEU A 20 14.48 16.83 -17.66
N THR A 21 14.21 15.56 -17.98
CA THR A 21 13.74 15.19 -19.32
C THR A 21 12.45 15.93 -19.66
N SER A 22 12.29 16.38 -20.91
CA SER A 22 11.05 17.04 -21.31
C SER A 22 9.87 16.08 -21.23
N ARG A 23 8.75 16.55 -20.67
CA ARG A 23 7.50 15.79 -20.59
C ARG A 23 7.02 15.31 -21.97
N SER A 24 7.22 16.10 -23.02
CA SER A 24 6.79 15.76 -24.39
C SER A 24 7.68 14.74 -25.06
N GLU A 25 8.91 14.56 -24.59
CA GLU A 25 9.90 13.66 -25.16
C GLU A 25 9.82 12.27 -24.52
N ASN A 26 9.78 12.23 -23.18
CA ASN A 26 9.64 11.00 -22.44
C ASN A 26 8.91 11.26 -21.11
N TYR A 27 7.60 11.03 -21.13
CA TYR A 27 6.74 11.24 -19.97
C TYR A 27 7.15 10.39 -18.76
N SER A 28 7.48 9.11 -18.99
CA SER A 28 7.85 8.18 -17.93
C SER A 28 9.12 8.61 -17.21
N GLN A 29 10.15 8.99 -17.96
CA GLN A 29 11.40 9.50 -17.37
C GLN A 29 11.16 10.84 -16.66
N TRP A 30 10.41 11.76 -17.28
CA TRP A 30 10.07 13.04 -16.65
C TRP A 30 9.37 12.86 -15.29
N TYR A 31 8.42 11.92 -15.19
CA TYR A 31 7.71 11.64 -13.94
C TYR A 31 8.66 11.06 -12.88
N ASN A 32 9.48 10.09 -13.26
CA ASN A 32 10.46 9.48 -12.34
C ASN A 32 11.47 10.50 -11.83
N ASP A 33 12.00 11.34 -12.72
CA ASP A 33 12.91 12.42 -12.35
C ASP A 33 12.25 13.39 -11.37
N LEU A 34 10.99 13.75 -11.61
CA LEU A 34 10.25 14.66 -10.74
C LEU A 34 10.06 14.06 -9.34
N VAL A 35 9.61 12.80 -9.25
CA VAL A 35 9.39 12.11 -7.97
C VAL A 35 10.68 12.03 -7.16
N VAL A 36 11.79 11.64 -7.80
CA VAL A 36 13.09 11.48 -7.14
C VAL A 36 13.68 12.83 -6.75
N LYS A 37 13.76 13.79 -7.68
CA LYS A 37 14.40 15.10 -7.43
C LYS A 37 13.60 15.99 -6.48
N ALA A 38 12.28 15.85 -6.45
CA ALA A 38 11.44 16.51 -5.44
C ALA A 38 11.53 15.83 -4.06
N GLY A 39 12.22 14.68 -3.95
CA GLY A 39 12.36 13.95 -2.70
C GLY A 39 11.05 13.35 -2.19
N LEU A 40 10.16 12.93 -3.11
CA LEU A 40 8.86 12.35 -2.78
C LEU A 40 8.95 10.86 -2.44
N ALA A 41 9.64 10.08 -3.26
CA ALA A 41 9.84 8.65 -3.07
C ALA A 41 11.17 8.19 -3.69
N GLU A 42 11.63 7.02 -3.27
CA GLU A 42 12.79 6.34 -3.84
C GLU A 42 12.52 4.84 -4.01
N ASN A 43 13.25 4.20 -4.94
CA ASN A 43 13.09 2.79 -5.21
C ASN A 43 13.46 1.93 -3.99
N SER A 44 12.66 0.91 -3.72
CA SER A 44 12.98 -0.11 -2.72
C SER A 44 13.90 -1.19 -3.31
N ALA A 45 14.52 -1.99 -2.44
CA ALA A 45 15.19 -3.23 -2.83
C ALA A 45 14.21 -4.29 -3.38
N VAL A 46 12.90 -4.13 -3.14
CA VAL A 46 11.84 -5.00 -3.65
C VAL A 46 11.21 -4.36 -4.89
N ARG A 47 11.21 -5.08 -6.02
CA ARG A 47 10.57 -4.62 -7.26
C ARG A 47 9.09 -4.30 -7.03
N GLY A 48 8.61 -3.21 -7.63
CA GLY A 48 7.22 -2.76 -7.46
C GLY A 48 6.96 -2.06 -6.13
N SER A 49 7.94 -1.98 -5.23
CA SER A 49 7.85 -1.25 -3.96
C SER A 49 8.68 0.03 -3.99
N MET A 50 8.27 1.02 -3.20
CA MET A 50 8.98 2.28 -3.02
C MET A 50 9.01 2.68 -1.54
N VAL A 51 10.06 3.40 -1.16
CA VAL A 51 10.09 4.14 0.11
C VAL A 51 9.50 5.51 -0.15
N ILE A 52 8.34 5.80 0.45
CA ILE A 52 7.75 7.14 0.38
C ILE A 52 8.43 8.00 1.44
N LYS A 53 9.11 9.06 1.00
CA LYS A 53 9.89 9.94 1.87
C LYS A 53 8.97 10.90 2.63
N PRO A 54 9.43 11.57 3.70
CA PRO A 54 8.58 12.42 4.52
C PRO A 54 7.80 13.48 3.73
N TYR A 55 8.38 14.07 2.69
CA TYR A 55 7.69 15.06 1.87
C TYR A 55 6.55 14.44 1.04
N GLY A 56 6.78 13.25 0.44
CA GLY A 56 5.73 12.51 -0.27
C GLY A 56 4.65 11.99 0.68
N TYR A 57 5.05 11.49 1.85
CA TYR A 57 4.11 10.95 2.83
C TYR A 57 3.23 12.04 3.43
N ALA A 58 3.77 13.24 3.66
CA ALA A 58 2.98 14.39 4.12
C ALA A 58 1.87 14.80 3.12
N ILE A 59 2.07 14.57 1.81
CA ILE A 59 1.02 14.77 0.80
C ILE A 59 -0.08 13.72 0.98
N TRP A 60 0.31 12.45 1.13
CA TRP A 60 -0.64 11.36 1.41
C TRP A 60 -1.44 11.62 2.69
N GLU A 61 -0.81 12.02 3.80
CA GLU A 61 -1.48 12.33 5.07
C GLU A 61 -2.52 13.45 4.92
N LYS A 62 -2.25 14.46 4.08
CA LYS A 62 -3.20 15.53 3.80
C LYS A 62 -4.40 15.04 2.99
N MET A 63 -4.15 14.23 1.96
CA MET A 63 -5.21 13.62 1.15
C MET A 63 -6.08 12.70 2.01
N GLN A 64 -5.44 11.83 2.78
CA GLN A 64 -6.09 10.92 3.72
C GLN A 64 -6.99 11.69 4.67
N ARG A 65 -6.48 12.74 5.34
CA ARG A 65 -7.28 13.54 6.29
C ARG A 65 -8.53 14.15 5.65
N ILE A 66 -8.38 14.75 4.47
CA ILE A 66 -9.52 15.37 3.77
C ILE A 66 -10.59 14.32 3.41
N LEU A 67 -10.16 13.15 2.94
CA LEU A 67 -11.08 12.07 2.60
C LEU A 67 -11.72 11.46 3.86
N ASP A 68 -10.94 11.30 4.92
CA ASP A 68 -11.38 10.77 6.20
C ASP A 68 -12.46 11.65 6.84
N ASP A 69 -12.27 12.97 6.83
CA ASP A 69 -13.26 13.94 7.28
C ASP A 69 -14.56 13.82 6.45
N LYS A 70 -14.44 13.68 5.12
CA LYS A 70 -15.59 13.49 4.22
C LYS A 70 -16.34 12.17 4.45
N PHE A 71 -15.63 11.08 4.73
CA PHE A 71 -16.27 9.81 5.07
C PHE A 71 -17.03 9.92 6.39
N LYS A 72 -16.44 10.58 7.39
CA LYS A 72 -17.10 10.82 8.69
C LYS A 72 -18.32 11.73 8.59
N GLU A 73 -18.28 12.75 7.73
CA GLU A 73 -19.44 13.61 7.42
C GLU A 73 -20.65 12.80 6.90
N THR A 74 -20.41 11.64 6.28
CA THR A 74 -21.45 10.76 5.76
C THR A 74 -21.80 9.58 6.69
N GLY A 75 -21.28 9.58 7.91
CA GLY A 75 -21.58 8.55 8.93
C GLY A 75 -20.71 7.30 8.85
N HIS A 76 -19.61 7.31 8.10
CA HIS A 76 -18.66 6.19 8.10
C HIS A 76 -17.79 6.22 9.36
N GLU A 77 -17.49 5.03 9.87
CA GLU A 77 -16.56 4.82 10.98
C GLU A 77 -15.32 4.08 10.49
N ASN A 78 -14.15 4.47 11.00
CA ASN A 78 -12.92 3.74 10.67
C ASN A 78 -12.81 2.47 11.51
N ALA A 79 -12.51 1.36 10.85
CA ALA A 79 -12.08 0.12 11.50
C ALA A 79 -10.79 -0.41 10.87
N TYR A 80 -10.18 -1.41 11.49
CA TYR A 80 -9.00 -2.05 10.97
C TYR A 80 -9.15 -3.56 10.98
N PHE A 81 -9.14 -4.15 9.78
CA PHE A 81 -9.13 -5.59 9.58
C PHE A 81 -7.68 -6.10 9.43
N PRO A 82 -7.39 -7.33 9.88
CA PRO A 82 -6.07 -7.94 9.76
C PRO A 82 -5.49 -7.92 8.34
N LEU A 83 -4.15 -7.92 8.27
CA LEU A 83 -3.41 -7.99 7.00
C LEU A 83 -3.51 -9.36 6.34
N PHE A 84 -3.55 -10.42 7.16
CA PHE A 84 -3.53 -11.80 6.69
C PHE A 84 -4.94 -12.38 6.60
N ILE A 85 -5.19 -13.11 5.52
CA ILE A 85 -6.46 -13.77 5.22
C ILE A 85 -6.20 -15.27 5.12
N PRO A 86 -6.90 -16.13 5.90
CA PRO A 86 -6.80 -17.58 5.73
C PRO A 86 -7.16 -17.99 4.31
N LYS A 87 -6.37 -18.88 3.70
CA LYS A 87 -6.63 -19.34 2.33
C LYS A 87 -8.03 -19.92 2.16
N SER A 88 -8.56 -20.58 3.19
CA SER A 88 -9.94 -21.11 3.20
C SER A 88 -11.02 -20.05 3.03
N PHE A 89 -10.76 -18.79 3.39
CA PHE A 89 -11.71 -17.69 3.19
C PHE A 89 -11.73 -17.25 1.72
N PHE A 90 -10.58 -17.25 1.07
CA PHE A 90 -10.45 -16.89 -0.34
C PHE A 90 -11.13 -17.93 -1.25
N SER A 91 -11.05 -19.21 -0.90
CA SER A 91 -11.69 -20.28 -1.68
C SER A 91 -13.23 -20.26 -1.61
N LYS A 92 -13.82 -19.61 -0.60
CA LYS A 92 -15.29 -19.49 -0.48
C LYS A 92 -15.88 -18.48 -1.45
N GLU A 93 -15.10 -17.48 -1.88
CA GLU A 93 -15.49 -16.46 -2.86
C GLU A 93 -14.97 -16.82 -4.26
N ALA A 94 -15.34 -18.02 -4.77
CA ALA A 94 -14.80 -18.60 -6.00
C ALA A 94 -14.91 -17.68 -7.24
N SER A 95 -15.89 -16.77 -7.29
CA SER A 95 -16.04 -15.77 -8.35
C SER A 95 -14.99 -14.65 -8.30
N HIS A 96 -14.45 -14.34 -7.12
CA HIS A 96 -13.38 -13.34 -6.93
C HIS A 96 -11.97 -13.96 -7.12
N VAL A 97 -11.86 -15.28 -7.03
CA VAL A 97 -10.60 -16.03 -7.16
C VAL A 97 -9.99 -15.86 -8.56
N GLU A 98 -10.77 -15.83 -9.64
CA GLU A 98 -10.20 -15.78 -11.00
C GLU A 98 -9.43 -14.48 -11.31
N GLY A 99 -9.84 -13.34 -10.71
CA GLY A 99 -9.17 -12.06 -10.86
C GLY A 99 -8.00 -11.89 -9.88
N PHE A 100 -8.24 -12.11 -8.58
CA PHE A 100 -7.26 -11.78 -7.54
C PHE A 100 -6.21 -12.87 -7.27
N ALA A 101 -6.51 -14.15 -7.53
CA ALA A 101 -5.61 -15.24 -7.14
C ALA A 101 -4.26 -15.20 -7.85
N LYS A 102 -4.18 -14.59 -9.03
CA LYS A 102 -2.92 -14.46 -9.79
C LYS A 102 -1.94 -13.44 -9.18
N GLU A 103 -2.42 -12.56 -8.29
CA GLU A 103 -1.65 -11.43 -7.76
C GLU A 103 -1.44 -11.51 -6.23
N CYS A 104 -1.70 -12.66 -5.60
CA CYS A 104 -1.62 -12.80 -4.15
C CYS A 104 -0.22 -13.21 -3.65
N ALA A 105 0.31 -12.50 -2.66
CA ALA A 105 1.45 -12.98 -1.88
C ALA A 105 0.98 -13.97 -0.80
N VAL A 106 1.68 -15.10 -0.67
CA VAL A 106 1.29 -16.21 0.22
C VAL A 106 2.37 -16.48 1.25
N VAL A 107 1.99 -16.47 2.53
CA VAL A 107 2.83 -16.85 3.67
C VAL A 107 2.63 -18.34 3.93
N THR A 108 3.72 -19.10 3.85
CA THR A 108 3.72 -20.56 3.99
C THR A 108 4.45 -21.05 5.23
N HIS A 109 5.31 -20.23 5.84
CA HIS A 109 6.13 -20.58 6.99
C HIS A 109 6.21 -19.41 7.99
N TYR A 110 6.31 -19.71 9.28
CA TYR A 110 6.30 -18.68 10.35
C TYR A 110 7.66 -18.39 10.98
N ARG A 111 8.72 -19.11 10.59
CA ARG A 111 10.05 -18.97 11.19
C ARG A 111 11.16 -19.09 10.15
N LEU A 112 12.21 -18.29 10.37
CA LEU A 112 13.52 -18.45 9.74
C LEU A 112 14.49 -19.09 10.73
N LYS A 113 15.45 -19.87 10.24
CA LYS A 113 16.58 -20.39 11.02
C LYS A 113 17.91 -19.98 10.39
N SER A 114 18.98 -19.99 11.19
CA SER A 114 20.32 -19.77 10.65
C SER A 114 20.68 -20.88 9.66
N ASP A 115 21.34 -20.52 8.57
CA ASP A 115 21.88 -21.48 7.58
C ASP A 115 23.25 -22.05 7.97
N GLY A 116 23.80 -21.67 9.14
CA GLY A 116 25.13 -22.07 9.61
C GLY A 116 26.30 -21.44 8.86
N LYS A 117 26.05 -20.54 7.89
CA LYS A 117 27.02 -19.83 7.06
C LYS A 117 26.95 -18.31 7.21
N GLY A 118 26.24 -17.83 8.23
CA GLY A 118 26.04 -16.40 8.51
C GLY A 118 24.80 -15.80 7.84
N GLY A 119 23.96 -16.61 7.20
CA GLY A 119 22.68 -16.23 6.62
C GLY A 119 21.49 -16.84 7.35
N VAL A 120 20.31 -16.66 6.75
CA VAL A 120 19.03 -17.20 7.23
C VAL A 120 18.34 -17.97 6.11
N MET A 121 17.62 -19.02 6.47
CA MET A 121 16.79 -19.81 5.58
C MET A 121 15.40 -20.01 6.17
N VAL A 122 14.41 -20.26 5.32
CA VAL A 122 13.09 -20.70 5.79
C VAL A 122 13.25 -22.03 6.52
N ASP A 123 12.69 -22.12 7.72
CA ASP A 123 12.72 -23.36 8.48
C ASP A 123 11.65 -24.34 7.93
N PRO A 124 12.03 -25.48 7.31
CA PRO A 124 11.06 -26.38 6.69
C PRO A 124 10.07 -26.98 7.70
N ASP A 125 10.49 -27.09 8.97
CA ASP A 125 9.65 -27.61 10.06
C ASP A 125 8.66 -26.57 10.60
N ALA A 126 8.76 -25.31 10.14
CA ALA A 126 7.89 -24.21 10.53
C ALA A 126 6.82 -23.90 9.47
N LYS A 127 6.43 -24.91 8.67
CA LYS A 127 5.33 -24.80 7.72
C LYS A 127 4.01 -24.56 8.47
N LEU A 128 3.19 -23.63 7.98
CA LEU A 128 1.88 -23.36 8.54
C LEU A 128 0.91 -24.52 8.22
N GLU A 129 0.01 -24.82 9.16
CA GLU A 129 -1.11 -25.77 8.93
C GLU A 129 -2.04 -25.26 7.82
N GLU A 130 -2.29 -23.94 7.79
CA GLU A 130 -3.01 -23.25 6.73
C GLU A 130 -2.18 -22.07 6.20
N GLU A 131 -2.10 -21.95 4.88
CA GLU A 131 -1.45 -20.82 4.22
C GLU A 131 -2.22 -19.51 4.48
N LEU A 132 -1.49 -18.43 4.72
CA LEU A 132 -2.06 -17.11 4.92
C LEU A 132 -1.77 -16.23 3.72
N ILE A 133 -2.79 -15.58 3.18
CA ILE A 133 -2.69 -14.64 2.07
C ILE A 133 -2.47 -13.24 2.64
N VAL A 134 -1.50 -12.50 2.12
CA VAL A 134 -1.39 -11.06 2.38
C VAL A 134 -2.48 -10.36 1.56
N ARG A 135 -3.36 -9.59 2.20
CA ARG A 135 -4.56 -9.04 1.54
C ARG A 135 -4.22 -8.31 0.21
N PRO A 136 -4.77 -8.75 -0.93
CA PRO A 136 -4.79 -7.95 -2.17
C PRO A 136 -5.95 -6.95 -2.15
N THR A 137 -6.97 -7.27 -1.36
CA THR A 137 -8.18 -6.52 -1.04
C THR A 137 -8.83 -7.14 0.20
N SER A 138 -9.84 -6.49 0.81
CA SER A 138 -10.32 -6.84 2.17
C SER A 138 -11.73 -7.44 2.22
N GLU A 139 -12.41 -7.64 1.10
CA GLU A 139 -13.79 -8.11 1.01
C GLU A 139 -14.02 -9.40 1.78
N THR A 140 -13.19 -10.42 1.55
CA THR A 140 -13.34 -11.75 2.17
C THR A 140 -13.26 -11.70 3.71
N ILE A 141 -12.35 -10.89 4.28
CA ILE A 141 -12.20 -10.73 5.73
C ILE A 141 -13.28 -9.82 6.33
N ILE A 142 -13.68 -8.77 5.61
CA ILE A 142 -14.73 -7.84 6.02
C ILE A 142 -16.08 -8.56 6.04
N TRP A 143 -16.42 -9.32 5.01
CA TRP A 143 -17.72 -10.03 4.92
C TRP A 143 -17.86 -11.14 5.97
N ASP A 144 -16.79 -11.91 6.25
CA ASP A 144 -16.80 -12.88 7.36
C ASP A 144 -17.04 -12.20 8.72
N THR A 145 -16.47 -11.02 8.90
CA THR A 145 -16.66 -10.24 10.13
C THR A 145 -18.07 -9.62 10.19
N TYR A 146 -18.55 -9.06 9.09
CA TYR A 146 -19.89 -8.44 8.99
C TYR A 146 -21.01 -9.46 9.27
N ARG A 147 -20.84 -10.72 8.84
CA ARG A 147 -21.77 -11.81 9.21
C ARG A 147 -21.97 -11.93 10.73
N LYS A 148 -20.95 -11.60 11.53
CA LYS A 148 -21.01 -11.63 12.99
C LYS A 148 -21.57 -10.33 13.57
N TRP A 149 -21.34 -9.19 12.92
CA TRP A 149 -21.81 -7.89 13.40
C TRP A 149 -23.29 -7.62 13.07
N VAL A 150 -23.76 -8.03 11.90
CA VAL A 150 -25.13 -7.80 11.43
C VAL A 150 -25.99 -9.01 11.85
N GLN A 151 -26.76 -8.85 12.92
CA GLN A 151 -27.70 -9.86 13.43
C GLN A 151 -29.17 -9.49 13.20
N SER A 152 -29.44 -8.21 12.95
CA SER A 152 -30.77 -7.66 12.72
C SER A 152 -30.74 -6.57 11.65
N TYR A 153 -31.90 -6.29 11.05
CA TYR A 153 -32.07 -5.13 10.15
C TYR A 153 -31.74 -3.80 10.84
N ARG A 154 -31.78 -3.76 12.18
CA ARG A 154 -31.49 -2.57 13.00
C ARG A 154 -29.99 -2.25 13.08
N ASP A 155 -29.13 -3.21 12.76
CA ASP A 155 -27.66 -3.01 12.74
C ASP A 155 -27.21 -2.31 11.44
N LEU A 156 -28.15 -2.03 10.53
CA LEU A 156 -27.92 -1.38 9.26
C LEU A 156 -28.41 0.09 9.28
N PRO A 157 -27.75 0.99 8.54
CA PRO A 157 -26.59 0.75 7.68
C PRO A 157 -25.27 0.61 8.46
N LEU A 158 -24.41 -0.30 8.00
CA LEU A 158 -23.05 -0.45 8.51
C LEU A 158 -22.06 0.20 7.53
N LEU A 159 -21.49 1.33 7.93
CA LEU A 159 -20.63 2.17 7.09
C LEU A 159 -19.21 2.17 7.67
N ILE A 160 -18.32 1.33 7.12
CA ILE A 160 -16.95 1.20 7.61
C ILE A 160 -15.95 1.61 6.53
N ASN A 161 -14.90 2.30 6.96
CA ASN A 161 -13.73 2.61 6.15
C ASN A 161 -12.46 2.02 6.79
N GLN A 162 -11.47 1.65 5.97
CA GLN A 162 -10.15 1.22 6.43
C GLN A 162 -9.05 1.87 5.59
N TRP A 163 -8.11 2.53 6.27
CA TRP A 163 -6.86 2.98 5.67
C TRP A 163 -5.78 1.91 5.86
N ALA A 164 -5.31 1.33 4.76
CA ALA A 164 -4.51 0.12 4.79
C ALA A 164 -3.61 -0.02 3.56
N ASN A 165 -2.44 -0.63 3.75
CA ASN A 165 -1.66 -1.16 2.63
C ASN A 165 -2.27 -2.47 2.13
N VAL A 166 -2.17 -2.69 0.82
CA VAL A 166 -2.47 -3.95 0.14
C VAL A 166 -1.23 -4.42 -0.60
N VAL A 167 -1.13 -5.72 -0.84
CA VAL A 167 -0.03 -6.30 -1.63
C VAL A 167 -0.63 -7.01 -2.83
N ARG A 168 -0.23 -6.57 -4.02
CA ARG A 168 -0.54 -7.21 -5.30
C ARG A 168 0.75 -7.51 -6.03
N TRP A 169 0.90 -8.75 -6.45
CA TRP A 169 2.06 -9.24 -7.18
C TRP A 169 1.84 -9.04 -8.68
N GLU A 170 1.97 -7.80 -9.11
CA GLU A 170 1.83 -7.40 -10.51
C GLU A 170 3.04 -7.93 -11.32
N MET A 171 2.78 -8.70 -12.39
CA MET A 171 3.80 -9.29 -13.27
C MET A 171 4.39 -8.30 -14.28
#